data_AF-A0A2D6PWH7-F1
#
_entry.id   AF-A0A2D6PWH7-F1
#
_cell.length_a   1.000
_cell.length_b   1.000
_cell.length_c   1.000
_cell.angle_alpha   90.00
_cell.angle_beta   90.00
_cell.angle_gamma   90.00
#
_symmetry.space_group_name_H-M   'P 1'
#
loop_
_entity.id
_entity.type
_entity.pdbx_description
1 polymer ?
#
loop_
_entity_poly.entity_id
_entity_poly.type
_entity_poly.pdbx_seq_one_letter_code
_entity_poly.pdbx_strand_id
1 'polypeptide(L)'
;MNAAVRQAGFTLIEILVAMGILLMGMTGIFAVFAASLALQKEATERFDVSMQLSAVMAQVQGDLAASLDGKSAGDATRLSGQRFPVPDNPNYSYRVWLEPIPDDPSGRGWFCRIEIIAKSRGDERVYDMGYRPIIPEPDNDARIRKLLGQ
;
A
#
# COMPACT_ATOMS: atom_id res chain seq x y z
N MET A 1 61.71 44.22 18.55
CA MET A 1 62.15 42.81 18.43
C MET A 1 61.08 42.07 17.66
N ASN A 2 61.34 41.74 16.38
CA ASN A 2 60.39 40.99 15.56
C ASN A 2 60.60 39.50 15.83
N ALA A 3 59.63 38.86 16.47
CA ALA A 3 59.64 37.41 16.65
C ALA A 3 59.50 36.77 15.27
N ALA A 4 60.53 36.04 14.83
CA ALA A 4 60.48 35.29 13.58
C ALA A 4 59.41 34.20 13.69
N VAL A 5 58.36 34.30 12.88
CA VAL A 5 57.32 33.28 12.77
C VAL A 5 57.95 32.06 12.11
N ARG A 6 58.11 30.95 12.85
CA ARG A 6 58.52 29.68 12.27
C ARG A 6 57.40 29.16 11.37
N GLN A 7 57.66 29.07 10.08
CA GLN A 7 56.79 28.36 9.14
C GLN A 7 56.95 26.85 9.39
N ALA A 8 55.92 26.22 9.97
CA ALA A 8 55.83 24.77 10.04
C ALA A 8 55.33 24.27 8.67
N GLY A 9 56.16 23.49 7.98
CA GLY A 9 55.78 22.82 6.74
C GLY A 9 54.91 21.60 7.02
N PHE A 10 53.93 21.35 6.16
CA PHE A 10 53.08 20.17 6.21
C PHE A 10 53.90 18.93 5.85
N THR A 11 53.80 17.88 6.65
CA THR A 11 54.49 16.62 6.41
C THR A 11 53.71 15.75 5.43
N LEU A 12 54.43 14.91 4.67
CA LEU A 12 53.80 13.96 3.75
C LEU A 12 52.84 13.00 4.48
N ILE A 13 53.17 12.64 5.73
CA ILE A 13 52.32 11.78 6.56
C ILE A 13 50.99 12.45 6.94
N GLU A 14 50.98 13.75 7.24
CA GLU A 14 49.72 14.48 7.52
C GLU A 14 48.81 14.51 6.29
N ILE A 15 49.36 14.66 5.08
CA ILE A 15 48.58 14.61 3.84
C ILE A 15 47.95 13.22 3.65
N LEU A 16 48.72 12.14 3.85
CA LEU A 16 48.21 10.78 3.74
C LEU A 16 47.10 10.49 4.76
N VAL A 17 47.26 10.96 6.01
CA VAL A 17 46.22 10.83 7.04
C VAL A 17 44.97 11.61 6.66
N ALA A 18 45.12 12.85 6.18
CA ALA A 18 43.99 13.67 5.74
C ALA A 18 43.23 13.01 4.57
N MET A 19 43.94 12.46 3.59
CA MET A 19 43.34 11.71 2.49
C MET A 19 42.61 10.46 2.97
N GLY A 20 43.16 9.72 3.94
CA GLY A 20 42.50 8.56 4.54
C GLY A 20 41.18 8.92 5.22
N ILE A 21 41.17 9.99 6.01
CA ILE A 21 39.96 10.50 6.67
C ILE A 21 38.92 10.95 5.62
N LEU A 22 39.36 11.67 4.58
CA LEU A 22 38.49 12.11 3.49
C LEU A 22 37.81 10.92 2.80
N LEU A 23 38.57 9.88 2.46
CA LEU A 23 38.04 8.67 1.80
C LEU A 23 37.03 7.93 2.69
N MET A 24 37.30 7.80 3.99
CA MET A 24 36.33 7.26 4.95
C MET A 24 35.04 8.08 4.98
N GLY A 25 35.17 9.42 5.02
CA GLY A 25 34.02 10.33 5.00
C GLY A 25 33.17 10.19 3.74
N MET A 26 33.81 10.16 2.56
CA MET A 26 33.12 9.98 1.28
C MET A 26 32.40 8.63 1.21
N THR A 27 33.03 7.56 1.72
CA THR A 27 32.41 6.21 1.76
C THR A 27 31.14 6.22 2.62
N GLY A 28 31.18 6.88 3.79
CA GLY A 28 30.00 7.04 4.63
C GLY A 28 28.87 7.80 3.94
N ILE A 29 29.20 8.89 3.25
CA ILE A 29 28.23 9.68 2.47
C ILE A 29 27.56 8.82 1.38
N PHE A 30 28.35 8.04 0.63
CA PHE A 30 27.80 7.16 -0.41
C PHE A 30 26.88 6.08 0.15
N ALA A 31 27.21 5.51 1.32
CA ALA A 31 26.34 4.53 1.97
C ALA A 31 24.96 5.12 2.31
N VAL A 32 24.92 6.36 2.83
CA VAL A 32 23.67 7.08 3.14
C VAL A 32 22.87 7.39 1.87
N PHE A 33 23.54 7.78 0.79
CA PHE A 33 22.88 8.03 -0.50
C PHE A 33 22.24 6.76 -1.07
N ALA A 34 22.95 5.63 -1.04
CA ALA A 34 22.41 4.35 -1.51
C ALA A 34 21.14 3.95 -0.73
N ALA A 35 21.16 4.10 0.60
CA ALA A 35 20.00 3.84 1.44
C ALA A 35 18.84 4.79 1.12
N SER A 36 19.12 6.08 0.93
CA SER A 36 18.11 7.09 0.58
C SER A 36 17.43 6.79 -0.75
N LEU A 37 18.20 6.39 -1.77
CA LEU A 37 17.67 6.02 -3.09
C LEU A 37 16.78 4.77 -3.02
N ALA A 38 17.16 3.78 -2.20
CA ALA A 38 16.34 2.60 -1.99
C ALA A 38 14.99 2.95 -1.34
N LEU A 39 15.02 3.80 -0.30
CA LEU A 39 13.80 4.29 0.37
C LEU A 39 12.93 5.13 -0.55
N GLN A 40 13.53 6.01 -1.35
CA GLN A 40 12.79 6.82 -2.31
C GLN A 40 12.08 5.96 -3.35
N LYS A 41 12.77 4.95 -3.89
CA LYS A 41 12.18 4.01 -4.84
C LYS A 41 11.00 3.26 -4.21
N GLU A 42 11.15 2.78 -2.98
CA GLU A 42 10.07 2.12 -2.26
C GLU A 42 8.89 3.06 -2.00
N ALA A 43 9.14 4.31 -1.64
CA ALA A 43 8.10 5.31 -1.42
C ALA A 43 7.33 5.61 -2.72
N THR A 44 8.02 5.74 -3.86
CA THR A 44 7.38 5.92 -5.16
C THR A 44 6.52 4.70 -5.52
N GLU A 45 7.03 3.48 -5.35
CA GLU A 45 6.25 2.25 -5.58
C GLU A 45 4.99 2.22 -4.71
N ARG A 46 5.09 2.56 -3.42
CA ARG A 46 3.93 2.62 -2.52
C ARG A 46 2.92 3.72 -2.92
N PHE A 47 3.42 4.86 -3.38
CA PHE A 47 2.60 5.97 -3.84
C PHE A 47 1.80 5.59 -5.09
N ASP A 48 2.44 4.96 -6.07
CA ASP A 48 1.78 4.48 -7.29
C ASP A 48 0.67 3.47 -6.97
N VAL A 49 0.96 2.52 -6.06
CA VAL A 49 -0.05 1.56 -5.56
C VAL A 49 -1.22 2.29 -4.89
N SER A 50 -0.92 3.28 -4.03
CA SER A 50 -1.95 4.05 -3.32
C SER A 50 -2.81 4.90 -4.26
N MET A 51 -2.27 5.38 -5.39
CA MET A 51 -3.06 6.11 -6.39
C MET A 51 -4.06 5.21 -7.12
N GLN A 52 -3.67 3.96 -7.41
CA GLN A 52 -4.52 3.00 -8.10
C GLN A 52 -5.55 2.35 -7.17
N LEU A 53 -5.28 2.39 -5.88
CA LEU A 53 -6.08 1.79 -4.83
C LEU A 53 -7.54 2.25 -4.82
N SER A 54 -7.80 3.54 -5.01
CA SER A 54 -9.16 4.09 -5.03
C SER A 54 -9.99 3.53 -6.19
N ALA A 55 -9.39 3.41 -7.37
CA ALA A 55 -10.03 2.81 -8.55
C ALA A 55 -10.29 1.31 -8.34
N VAL A 56 -9.32 0.58 -7.78
CA VAL A 56 -9.48 -0.83 -7.41
C VAL A 56 -10.61 -1.00 -6.40
N MET A 57 -10.64 -0.17 -5.35
CA MET A 57 -11.69 -0.23 -4.33
C MET A 57 -13.08 0.03 -4.90
N ALA A 58 -13.23 1.03 -5.77
CA ALA A 58 -14.50 1.31 -6.44
C ALA A 58 -14.96 0.13 -7.31
N GLN A 59 -14.02 -0.48 -8.04
CA GLN A 59 -14.30 -1.67 -8.84
C GLN A 59 -14.69 -2.87 -7.97
N VAL A 60 -13.94 -3.14 -6.90
CA VAL A 60 -14.24 -4.22 -5.95
C VAL A 60 -15.63 -4.03 -5.33
N GLN A 61 -15.99 -2.79 -4.99
CA GLN A 61 -17.34 -2.47 -4.51
C GLN A 61 -18.41 -2.77 -5.57
N GLY A 62 -18.17 -2.42 -6.84
CA GLY A 62 -19.08 -2.73 -7.94
C GLY A 62 -19.22 -4.23 -8.20
N ASP A 63 -18.10 -4.94 -8.30
CA ASP A 63 -18.05 -6.39 -8.51
C ASP A 63 -18.73 -7.15 -7.35
N LEU A 64 -18.50 -6.70 -6.12
CA LEU A 64 -19.09 -7.28 -4.92
C LEU A 64 -20.60 -6.98 -4.84
N ALA A 65 -21.03 -5.75 -5.13
CA ALA A 65 -22.45 -5.40 -5.18
C ALA A 65 -23.19 -6.26 -6.22
N ALA A 66 -22.64 -6.38 -7.43
CA ALA A 66 -23.20 -7.25 -8.48
C ALA A 66 -23.19 -8.73 -8.10
N SER A 67 -22.17 -9.19 -7.36
CA SER A 67 -22.05 -10.59 -6.94
C SER A 67 -23.00 -10.95 -5.80
N LEU A 68 -23.36 -9.98 -4.96
CA LEU A 68 -24.24 -10.14 -3.80
C LEU A 68 -25.71 -9.85 -4.13
N ASP A 69 -26.00 -9.16 -5.24
CA ASP A 69 -27.36 -8.91 -5.68
C ASP A 69 -28.13 -10.23 -5.88
N GLY A 70 -29.19 -10.42 -5.09
CA GLY A 70 -30.01 -11.65 -5.08
C GLY A 70 -29.42 -12.88 -4.39
N LYS A 71 -28.22 -12.83 -3.77
CA LYS A 71 -27.63 -13.99 -3.06
C LYS A 71 -27.79 -13.89 -1.54
N SER A 72 -28.07 -15.02 -0.91
CA SER A 72 -28.14 -15.12 0.56
C SER A 72 -26.74 -15.24 1.18
N ALA A 73 -26.62 -14.86 2.46
CA ALA A 73 -25.33 -14.73 3.16
C ALA A 73 -24.42 -15.96 3.13
N GLY A 74 -24.97 -17.16 2.94
CA GLY A 74 -24.20 -18.40 2.82
C GLY A 74 -23.46 -18.57 1.49
N ASP A 75 -23.88 -17.90 0.42
CA ASP A 75 -23.21 -17.97 -0.88
C ASP A 75 -22.07 -16.96 -1.03
N ALA A 76 -22.12 -15.86 -0.26
CA ALA A 76 -21.10 -14.80 -0.27
C ALA A 76 -19.72 -15.33 0.16
N THR A 77 -19.67 -16.31 1.07
CA THR A 77 -18.43 -16.91 1.58
C THR A 77 -17.61 -17.63 0.49
N ARG A 78 -18.23 -17.99 -0.64
CA ARG A 78 -17.54 -18.68 -1.76
C ARG A 78 -16.53 -17.79 -2.49
N LEU A 79 -16.70 -16.47 -2.40
CA LEU A 79 -15.78 -15.49 -2.98
C LEU A 79 -14.57 -15.22 -2.07
N SER A 80 -14.67 -15.62 -0.80
CA SER A 80 -13.63 -15.41 0.19
C SER A 80 -12.35 -16.19 -0.17
N GLY A 81 -11.22 -15.50 -0.18
CA GLY A 81 -9.91 -16.09 -0.45
C GLY A 81 -9.54 -16.22 -1.94
N GLN A 82 -10.50 -16.01 -2.85
CA GLN A 82 -10.24 -16.07 -4.30
C GLN A 82 -9.50 -14.84 -4.79
N ARG A 83 -8.62 -15.04 -5.78
CA ARG A 83 -7.82 -13.99 -6.39
C ARG A 83 -8.47 -13.54 -7.70
N PHE A 84 -8.75 -12.26 -7.80
CA PHE A 84 -9.37 -11.63 -8.95
C PHE A 84 -8.39 -10.65 -9.60
N PRO A 85 -8.32 -10.59 -10.95
CA PRO A 85 -7.52 -9.59 -11.64
C PRO A 85 -8.14 -8.20 -11.47
N VAL A 86 -7.32 -7.16 -11.38
CA VAL A 86 -7.79 -5.77 -11.48
C VAL A 86 -8.02 -5.45 -12.97
N PRO A 87 -9.21 -4.99 -13.37
CA PRO A 87 -9.45 -4.53 -14.74
C PRO A 87 -8.45 -3.45 -15.15
N ASP A 88 -8.02 -3.49 -16.41
CA ASP A 88 -7.06 -2.54 -16.99
C ASP A 88 -5.66 -2.53 -16.36
N ASN A 89 -5.38 -3.42 -15.40
CA ASN A 89 -4.10 -3.45 -14.70
C ASN A 89 -3.60 -4.87 -14.40
N PRO A 90 -2.91 -5.52 -15.35
CA PRO A 90 -2.53 -6.94 -15.25
C PRO A 90 -1.49 -7.23 -14.16
N ASN A 91 -0.81 -6.20 -13.66
CA ASN A 91 0.16 -6.33 -12.58
C ASN A 91 -0.49 -6.39 -11.20
N TYR A 92 -1.80 -6.13 -11.12
CA TYR A 92 -2.53 -6.10 -9.87
C TYR A 92 -3.63 -7.14 -9.87
N SER A 93 -3.83 -7.67 -8.68
CA SER A 93 -4.91 -8.60 -8.39
C SER A 93 -5.34 -8.35 -6.96
N TYR A 94 -6.56 -8.69 -6.62
CA TYR A 94 -7.07 -8.52 -5.28
C TYR A 94 -7.65 -9.84 -4.76
N ARG A 95 -7.64 -9.99 -3.45
CA ARG A 95 -8.32 -11.06 -2.73
C ARG A 95 -9.29 -10.43 -1.75
N VAL A 96 -10.50 -10.96 -1.72
CA VAL A 96 -11.53 -10.49 -0.80
C VAL A 96 -11.74 -11.57 0.26
N TRP A 97 -11.90 -11.16 1.50
CA TRP A 97 -12.33 -11.99 2.62
C TRP A 97 -13.61 -11.40 3.17
N LEU A 98 -14.64 -12.22 3.29
CA LEU A 98 -15.95 -11.80 3.80
C LEU A 98 -16.24 -12.55 5.07
N GLU A 99 -16.38 -11.83 6.17
CA GLU A 99 -16.75 -12.35 7.49
C GLU A 99 -18.08 -11.73 7.91
N PRO A 100 -19.06 -12.49 8.41
CA PRO A 100 -20.31 -11.92 8.90
C PRO A 100 -20.03 -11.00 10.10
N ILE A 101 -20.74 -9.86 10.17
CA ILE A 101 -20.63 -8.98 11.33
C ILE A 101 -21.30 -9.69 12.53
N PRO A 102 -20.57 -9.91 13.64
CA PRO A 102 -21.17 -10.49 14.84
C PRO A 102 -22.24 -9.54 15.38
N ASP A 103 -23.34 -10.11 15.85
CA ASP A 103 -24.47 -9.39 16.45
C ASP A 103 -25.18 -8.39 15.52
N ASP A 104 -25.01 -8.47 14.20
CA ASP A 104 -25.81 -7.68 13.27
C ASP A 104 -27.27 -8.16 13.28
N PRO A 105 -28.23 -7.35 13.78
CA PRO A 105 -29.64 -7.75 13.87
C PRO A 105 -30.28 -7.97 12.49
N SER A 106 -29.68 -7.44 11.42
CA SER A 106 -30.17 -7.65 10.06
C SER A 106 -29.69 -8.97 9.44
N GLY A 107 -28.60 -9.54 9.96
CA GLY A 107 -27.94 -10.73 9.40
C GLY A 107 -27.40 -10.54 7.97
N ARG A 108 -27.22 -9.28 7.54
CA ARG A 108 -26.85 -8.92 6.16
C ARG A 108 -25.51 -8.19 6.09
N GLY A 109 -24.96 -7.75 7.21
CA GLY A 109 -23.69 -7.07 7.28
C GLY A 109 -22.50 -8.03 7.20
N TRP A 110 -21.49 -7.62 6.44
CA TRP A 110 -20.21 -8.32 6.35
C TRP A 110 -19.04 -7.37 6.65
N PHE A 111 -18.03 -7.86 7.36
CA PHE A 111 -16.70 -7.30 7.31
C PHE A 111 -16.00 -7.80 6.05
N CYS A 112 -15.61 -6.87 5.20
CA CYS A 112 -14.85 -7.13 4.00
C CYS A 112 -13.40 -6.73 4.23
N ARG A 113 -12.48 -7.70 4.12
CA ARG A 113 -11.04 -7.44 4.08
C ARG A 113 -10.54 -7.64 2.67
N ILE A 114 -9.83 -6.63 2.16
CA ILE A 114 -9.31 -6.62 0.80
C ILE A 114 -7.79 -6.65 0.88
N GLU A 115 -7.19 -7.65 0.26
CA GLU A 115 -5.74 -7.75 0.08
C GLU A 115 -5.42 -7.46 -1.39
N ILE A 116 -4.58 -6.46 -1.65
CA ILE A 116 -4.12 -6.16 -3.00
C ILE A 116 -2.75 -6.78 -3.20
N ILE A 117 -2.64 -7.61 -4.23
CA ILE A 117 -1.44 -8.34 -4.59
C ILE A 117 -0.88 -7.67 -5.85
N ALA A 118 0.20 -6.91 -5.67
CA ALA A 118 0.92 -6.26 -6.76
C ALA A 118 2.12 -7.13 -7.17
N LYS A 119 2.25 -7.40 -8.46
CA LYS A 119 3.43 -8.04 -9.04
C LYS A 119 4.44 -6.97 -9.43
N SER A 120 5.60 -6.94 -8.78
CA SER A 120 6.70 -6.04 -9.12
C SER A 120 7.98 -6.84 -9.30
N ARG A 121 8.51 -6.83 -10.53
CA ARG A 121 9.81 -7.47 -10.90
C ARG A 121 9.97 -8.94 -10.49
N GLY A 122 8.87 -9.71 -10.50
CA GLY A 122 8.87 -11.13 -10.17
C GLY A 122 8.52 -11.44 -8.72
N ASP A 123 8.52 -10.43 -7.84
CA ASP A 123 8.05 -10.57 -6.47
C ASP A 123 6.58 -10.14 -6.36
N GLU A 124 5.82 -10.85 -5.52
CA GLU A 124 4.48 -10.45 -5.12
C GLU A 124 4.53 -9.68 -3.80
N ARG A 125 3.96 -8.48 -3.78
CA ARG A 125 3.73 -7.71 -2.57
C ARG A 125 2.25 -7.72 -2.23
N VAL A 126 1.94 -8.04 -0.98
CA VAL A 126 0.57 -8.07 -0.46
C VAL A 126 0.37 -6.82 0.39
N TYR A 127 -0.62 -6.02 0.03
CA TYR A 127 -1.07 -4.84 0.75
C TYR A 127 -2.41 -5.14 1.40
N ASP A 128 -2.44 -5.21 2.73
CA ASP A 128 -3.66 -5.43 3.49
C ASP A 128 -4.36 -4.10 3.76
N MET A 129 -5.60 -3.99 3.29
CA MET A 129 -6.43 -2.79 3.47
C MET A 129 -7.21 -2.78 4.78
N GLY A 130 -7.07 -3.84 5.58
CA GLY A 130 -7.84 -4.05 6.80
C GLY A 130 -9.30 -4.40 6.51
N TYR A 131 -10.08 -4.51 7.58
CA TYR A 131 -11.51 -4.79 7.49
C TYR A 131 -12.32 -3.50 7.34
N ARG A 132 -13.27 -3.51 6.40
CA ARG A 132 -14.28 -2.47 6.22
C ARG A 132 -15.67 -3.08 6.35
N PRO A 133 -16.57 -2.51 7.17
CA PRO A 133 -17.93 -2.97 7.22
C PRO A 133 -18.62 -2.63 5.89
N ILE A 134 -19.27 -3.64 5.32
CA ILE A 134 -20.16 -3.51 4.17
C ILE A 134 -21.54 -3.93 4.68
N ILE A 135 -22.41 -2.93 4.81
CA ILE A 135 -23.82 -3.14 5.12
C ILE A 135 -24.53 -2.89 3.79
N PRO A 136 -25.07 -3.92 3.12
CA PRO A 136 -25.90 -3.72 1.96
C PRO A 136 -27.05 -2.81 2.40
N GLU A 137 -27.18 -1.63 1.79
CA GLU A 137 -28.36 -0.83 2.03
C GLU A 137 -29.56 -1.69 1.64
N PRO A 138 -30.52 -1.91 2.55
CA PRO A 138 -31.70 -2.69 2.22
C PRO A 138 -32.42 -1.94 1.11
N ASP A 139 -32.39 -2.53 -0.10
CA ASP A 139 -33.02 -2.08 -1.33
C ASP A 139 -33.56 -0.65 -1.19
N ASN A 140 -32.67 0.34 -1.32
CA ASN A 140 -33.02 1.73 -1.04
C ASN A 140 -34.22 2.16 -1.91
N ASP A 141 -34.38 1.49 -3.06
CA ASP A 141 -35.55 1.52 -3.93
C ASP A 141 -36.87 1.17 -3.23
N ALA A 142 -36.91 0.16 -2.34
CA ALA A 142 -38.09 -0.19 -1.57
C ALA A 142 -38.43 0.86 -0.50
N ARG A 143 -37.43 1.48 0.14
CA ARG A 143 -37.65 2.62 1.06
C ARG A 143 -38.08 3.87 0.30
N ILE A 144 -37.48 4.15 -0.86
CA ILE A 144 -37.81 5.29 -1.71
C ILE A 144 -39.23 5.14 -2.27
N ARG A 145 -39.63 3.97 -2.79
CA ARG A 145 -41.02 3.71 -3.23
C ARG A 145 -42.02 3.87 -2.10
N LYS A 146 -41.71 3.34 -0.91
CA LYS A 146 -42.56 3.49 0.29
C LYS A 146 -42.65 4.94 0.78
N LEU A 147 -41.60 5.75 0.61
CA LEU A 147 -41.59 7.19 0.93
C LEU A 147 -42.29 8.03 -0.15
N LEU A 148 -42.28 7.58 -1.41
CA LEU A 148 -42.96 8.22 -2.53
C LEU A 148 -44.43 7.80 -2.66
N GLY A 149 -44.93 6.91 -1.80
CA GLY A 149 -46.34 6.50 -1.77
C GLY A 149 -46.81 5.73 -3.01
N GLN A 150 -45.88 5.07 -3.71
CA GLN A 150 -46.17 4.16 -4.82
C GLN A 150 -46.19 2.70 -4.38
#